data_AF-A0AAW2TQX5-F1
#
_entry.id   AF-A0AAW2TQX5-F1
#
_cell.length_a   1.000
_cell.length_b   1.000
_cell.length_c   1.000
_cell.angle_alpha   90.00
_cell.angle_beta   90.00
_cell.angle_gamma   90.00
#
_symmetry.space_group_name_H-M   'P 1'
#
loop_
_entity.id
_entity.type
_entity.pdbx_description
1 polymer ?
#
loop_
_entity_poly.entity_id
_entity_poly.type
_entity_poly.pdbx_seq_one_letter_code
_entity_poly.pdbx_strand_id
1 'polypeptide(L)'
;MDYGTLGQASESPPVPLFPLVDALSSRVETLQKTVDDFPEMVDKRVTSVVEEVSILTDAVDLKVDGTQAEVNLLKRVVGQEEDRAPVSKVKVPDPKPIAGARSAKELENFLWDMETYFQVDRVLEVEKVFITSM
;
A
#
# COMPACT_ATOMS: atom_id res chain seq x y z
N MET A 1 37.77 -87.62 17.30
CA MET A 1 36.70 -86.72 17.81
C MET A 1 37.41 -85.52 18.37
N ASP A 2 37.36 -84.41 17.61
CA ASP A 2 38.03 -83.16 17.91
C ASP A 2 36.98 -82.25 18.56
N TYR A 3 37.15 -81.91 19.84
CA TYR A 3 36.18 -81.13 20.60
C TYR A 3 36.42 -79.65 20.30
N GLY A 4 35.41 -79.03 19.71
CA GLY A 4 35.46 -77.70 19.15
C GLY A 4 35.94 -76.61 20.11
N THR A 5 36.79 -75.74 19.56
CA THR A 5 37.06 -74.41 20.08
C THR A 5 35.77 -73.60 20.04
N LEU A 6 35.04 -73.55 21.16
CA LEU A 6 33.97 -72.59 21.37
C LEU A 6 34.59 -71.19 21.32
N GLY A 7 34.21 -70.42 20.31
CA GLY A 7 34.62 -69.04 20.13
C GLY A 7 34.32 -68.25 21.41
N GLN A 8 35.37 -67.69 22.00
CA GLN A 8 35.20 -66.68 23.03
C GLN A 8 34.54 -65.47 22.37
N ALA A 9 33.25 -65.27 22.66
CA ALA A 9 32.63 -63.98 22.42
C ALA A 9 33.42 -62.96 23.23
N SER A 10 34.15 -62.08 22.54
CA SER A 10 34.85 -60.95 23.13
C SER A 10 33.82 -60.01 23.72
N GLU A 11 33.44 -60.24 24.98
CA GLU A 11 32.54 -59.37 25.73
C GLU A 11 33.25 -58.02 25.92
N SER A 12 32.72 -56.97 25.29
CA SER A 12 33.25 -55.62 25.43
C SER A 12 33.28 -55.22 26.92
N PRO A 13 34.36 -54.59 27.41
CA PRO A 13 34.45 -54.22 28.81
C PRO A 13 33.26 -53.31 29.19
N PRO A 14 32.69 -53.48 30.40
CA PRO A 14 31.56 -52.68 30.85
C PRO A 14 31.95 -51.20 30.87
N VAL A 15 31.15 -50.37 30.21
CA VAL A 15 31.35 -48.92 30.19
C VAL A 15 31.19 -48.39 31.62
N PRO A 16 32.16 -47.61 32.15
CA PRO A 16 32.07 -47.10 33.50
C PRO A 16 30.90 -46.10 33.61
N LEU A 17 30.05 -46.29 34.62
CA LEU A 17 28.84 -45.49 34.81
C LEU A 17 29.12 -44.10 35.40
N PHE A 18 30.17 -43.96 36.22
CA PHE A 18 30.49 -42.69 36.89
C PHE A 18 30.76 -41.52 35.93
N PRO A 19 31.61 -41.67 34.89
CA PRO A 19 31.85 -40.58 33.94
C PRO A 19 30.61 -40.14 33.15
N LEU A 20 29.66 -41.04 32.92
CA LEU A 20 28.39 -40.72 32.25
C LEU A 20 27.47 -39.90 33.16
N VAL A 21 27.46 -40.20 34.46
CA VAL A 21 26.71 -39.43 35.46
C VAL A 21 27.28 -38.02 35.61
N ASP A 22 28.61 -37.88 35.68
CA ASP A 22 29.25 -36.56 35.74
C ASP A 22 28.96 -35.73 34.48
N ALA A 23 29.07 -36.35 33.30
CA ALA A 23 28.75 -35.69 32.04
C ALA A 23 27.27 -35.29 31.96
N LEU A 24 26.36 -36.10 32.50
CA LEU A 24 24.94 -35.77 32.57
C LEU A 24 24.69 -34.61 33.54
N SER A 25 25.32 -34.61 34.72
CA SER A 25 25.21 -33.52 35.70
C SER A 25 25.66 -32.20 35.09
N SER A 26 26.81 -32.15 34.41
CA SER A 26 27.29 -30.93 33.75
C SER A 26 26.32 -30.43 32.66
N ARG A 27 25.68 -31.35 31.92
CA ARG A 27 24.66 -30.98 30.92
C ARG A 27 23.39 -30.44 31.57
N VAL A 28 22.96 -31.02 32.69
CA VAL A 28 21.80 -30.55 33.46
C VAL A 28 22.06 -29.15 34.00
N GLU A 29 23.24 -28.87 34.56
CA GLU A 29 23.62 -27.53 35.02
C GLU A 29 23.62 -26.49 33.89
N THR A 30 24.14 -26.87 32.72
CA THR A 30 24.13 -26.00 31.53
C THR A 30 22.71 -25.70 31.06
N LEU A 31 21.84 -26.73 31.03
CA LEU A 31 20.43 -26.57 30.67
C LEU A 31 19.68 -25.73 31.70
N GLN A 32 19.93 -25.95 32.98
CA GLN A 32 19.34 -25.18 34.06
C GLN A 32 19.65 -23.69 33.89
N LYS A 33 20.93 -23.35 33.69
CA LYS A 33 21.34 -21.97 33.42
C LYS A 33 20.64 -21.39 32.18
N THR A 34 20.58 -22.16 31.09
CA THR A 34 19.91 -21.71 29.85
C THR A 34 18.42 -21.44 30.07
N VAL A 35 17.76 -22.28 30.88
CA VAL A 35 16.34 -22.13 31.23
C VAL A 35 16.14 -20.95 32.18
N ASP A 36 17.04 -20.72 33.13
CA ASP A 36 16.97 -19.61 34.09
C ASP A 36 17.18 -18.25 33.40
N ASP A 37 18.06 -18.19 32.40
CA ASP A 37 18.34 -16.97 31.62
C ASP A 37 17.26 -16.68 30.55
N PHE A 38 16.44 -17.69 30.18
CA PHE A 38 15.47 -17.59 29.09
C PHE A 38 14.36 -16.55 29.34
N PRO A 39 13.71 -16.48 30.53
CA PRO A 39 12.70 -15.45 30.81
C PRO A 39 13.24 -14.02 30.62
N GLU A 40 14.44 -13.71 31.13
CA GLU A 40 15.02 -12.37 31.00
C GLU A 40 15.32 -12.03 29.53
N MET A 41 15.84 -13.00 28.77
CA MET A 41 16.05 -12.83 27.33
C MET A 41 14.73 -12.56 26.59
N VAL A 42 13.67 -13.33 26.90
CA VAL A 42 12.35 -13.15 26.28
C VAL A 42 11.79 -11.79 26.65
N ASP A 43 11.80 -11.40 27.92
CA ASP A 43 11.28 -10.11 28.38
C ASP A 43 11.98 -8.95 27.67
N LYS A 44 13.32 -8.96 27.58
CA LYS A 44 14.07 -7.93 26.85
C LYS A 44 13.66 -7.84 25.38
N ARG A 45 13.53 -8.98 24.70
CA ARG A 45 13.12 -9.01 23.28
C ARG A 45 11.67 -8.55 23.11
N VAL A 46 10.78 -8.95 24.01
CA VAL A 46 9.36 -8.54 23.98
C VAL A 46 9.25 -7.03 24.21
N THR A 47 9.92 -6.47 25.22
CA THR A 47 9.95 -5.03 25.46
C THR A 47 10.47 -4.26 24.25
N SER A 48 11.60 -4.68 23.67
CA SER A 48 12.16 -4.05 22.47
C SER A 48 11.18 -4.07 21.29
N VAL A 49 10.52 -5.21 21.04
CA VAL A 49 9.54 -5.33 19.95
C VAL A 49 8.31 -4.46 20.22
N VAL A 50 7.85 -4.38 21.47
CA VAL A 50 6.71 -3.53 21.84
C VAL A 50 7.03 -2.05 21.63
N GLU A 51 8.23 -1.60 21.99
CA GLU A 51 8.68 -0.23 21.75
C GLU A 51 8.77 0.09 20.25
N GLU A 52 9.38 -0.80 19.47
CA GLU A 52 9.47 -0.64 18.01
C GLU A 52 8.08 -0.59 17.35
N VAL A 53 7.17 -1.48 17.74
CA VAL A 53 5.79 -1.51 17.23
C VAL A 53 5.05 -0.24 17.62
N SER A 54 5.25 0.30 18.82
CA SER A 54 4.66 1.59 19.23
C SER A 54 5.12 2.72 18.31
N ILE A 55 6.43 2.83 18.07
CA ILE A 55 7.00 3.87 17.18
C ILE A 55 6.45 3.74 15.76
N LEU A 56 6.36 2.50 15.25
CA LEU A 56 5.82 2.24 13.92
C LEU A 56 4.32 2.56 13.84
N THR A 57 3.56 2.30 14.89
CA THR A 57 2.12 2.62 14.96
C THR A 57 1.91 4.13 14.88
N ASP A 58 2.63 4.92 15.68
CA ASP A 58 2.56 6.39 15.65
C ASP A 58 2.90 6.95 14.25
N ALA A 59 3.93 6.39 13.60
CA ALA A 59 4.32 6.79 12.26
C ALA A 59 3.26 6.44 11.20
N VAL A 60 2.56 5.31 11.36
CA VAL A 60 1.45 4.92 10.49
C VAL A 60 0.26 5.85 10.69
N ASP A 61 -0.11 6.16 11.93
CA ASP A 61 -1.22 7.08 12.24
C ASP A 61 -1.00 8.46 11.62
N LEU A 62 0.21 9.03 11.77
CA LEU A 62 0.57 10.31 11.16
C LEU A 62 0.40 10.28 9.62
N LYS A 63 0.81 9.18 8.98
CA LYS A 63 0.67 9.02 7.53
C LYS A 63 -0.80 8.84 7.13
N VAL A 64 -1.58 8.08 7.89
CA VAL A 64 -3.01 7.90 7.65
C VAL A 64 -3.72 9.25 7.71
N ASP A 65 -3.48 10.05 8.74
CA ASP A 65 -4.05 11.39 8.88
C ASP A 65 -3.67 12.30 7.70
N GLY A 66 -2.39 12.27 7.29
CA GLY A 66 -1.92 13.02 6.12
C GLY A 66 -2.64 12.62 4.84
N THR A 67 -2.71 11.32 4.54
CA THR A 67 -3.42 10.83 3.35
C THR A 67 -4.92 11.11 3.40
N GLN A 68 -5.54 11.04 4.59
CA GLN A 68 -6.95 11.35 4.77
C GLN A 68 -7.23 12.84 4.51
N ALA A 69 -6.32 13.74 4.90
CA ALA A 69 -6.40 15.16 4.59
C ALA A 69 -6.28 15.42 3.08
N GLU A 70 -5.32 14.79 2.41
CA GLU A 70 -5.14 14.90 0.95
C GLU A 70 -6.37 14.41 0.18
N VAL A 71 -6.94 13.26 0.56
CA VAL A 71 -8.16 12.72 -0.04
C VAL A 71 -9.34 13.66 0.15
N ASN A 72 -9.49 14.26 1.33
CA ASN A 72 -10.57 15.22 1.60
C ASN A 72 -10.41 16.51 0.78
N LEU A 73 -9.18 16.98 0.59
CA LEU A 73 -8.89 18.11 -0.28
C LEU A 73 -9.25 17.79 -1.73
N LEU A 74 -8.83 16.63 -2.24
CA LEU A 74 -9.13 16.21 -3.61
C LEU A 74 -10.63 16.06 -3.84
N LYS A 75 -11.36 15.42 -2.92
CA LYS A 75 -12.83 15.31 -2.98
C LYS A 75 -13.50 16.67 -3.05
N ARG A 76 -13.00 17.67 -2.31
CA ARG A 76 -13.52 19.04 -2.37
C ARG A 76 -13.26 19.67 -3.72
N VAL A 77 -12.03 19.56 -4.27
CA VAL A 77 -11.69 20.14 -5.57
C VAL A 77 -12.53 19.51 -6.68
N VAL A 78 -12.63 18.18 -6.72
CA VAL A 78 -13.43 17.46 -7.71
C VAL A 78 -14.92 17.80 -7.57
N GLY A 79 -15.46 17.79 -6.35
CA GLY A 79 -16.86 18.17 -6.11
C GLY A 79 -17.14 19.65 -6.44
N GLN A 80 -16.16 20.55 -6.26
CA GLN A 80 -16.28 21.95 -6.66
C GLN A 80 -16.21 22.18 -8.17
N GLU A 81 -15.66 21.24 -8.95
CA GLU A 81 -15.76 21.32 -10.42
C GLU A 81 -17.18 21.00 -10.90
N GLU A 82 -17.88 20.06 -10.27
CA GLU A 82 -19.29 19.77 -10.55
C GLU A 82 -20.22 20.91 -10.07
N ASP A 83 -19.95 21.51 -8.91
CA ASP A 83 -20.76 22.57 -8.29
C ASP A 83 -20.29 23.99 -8.63
N ARG A 84 -19.36 24.16 -9.58
CA ARG A 84 -19.10 25.48 -10.17
C ARG A 84 -20.36 25.91 -10.92
N ALA A 85 -21.27 26.53 -10.18
CA ALA A 85 -22.36 27.32 -10.72
C ALA A 85 -21.78 28.15 -11.86
N PRO A 86 -22.44 28.17 -13.03
CA PRO A 86 -21.92 28.82 -14.21
C PRO A 86 -21.53 30.24 -13.79
N VAL A 87 -20.22 30.52 -13.91
CA VAL A 87 -19.64 31.85 -13.73
C VAL A 87 -20.63 32.82 -14.31
N SER A 88 -21.21 33.68 -13.45
CA SER A 88 -22.37 34.55 -13.73
C SER A 88 -22.76 34.52 -15.19
N LYS A 89 -23.84 33.79 -15.54
CA LYS A 89 -24.35 33.65 -16.92
C LYS A 89 -24.55 35.01 -17.59
N VAL A 90 -23.47 35.65 -18.04
CA VAL A 90 -23.46 36.54 -19.16
C VAL A 90 -23.85 35.59 -20.26
N LYS A 91 -25.13 35.60 -20.64
CA LYS A 91 -25.61 34.81 -21.77
C LYS A 91 -24.71 35.15 -22.93
N VAL A 92 -23.82 34.23 -23.30
CA VAL A 92 -23.03 34.36 -24.51
C VAL A 92 -24.09 34.38 -25.62
N PRO A 93 -24.16 35.46 -26.43
CA PRO A 93 -25.13 35.52 -27.52
C PRO A 93 -24.93 34.32 -28.44
N ASP A 94 -26.03 33.73 -28.91
CA ASP A 94 -25.95 32.60 -29.82
C ASP A 94 -25.17 32.98 -31.09
N PRO A 95 -24.29 32.09 -31.58
CA PRO A 95 -23.51 32.33 -32.79
C PRO A 95 -24.44 32.49 -33.99
N LYS A 96 -24.06 33.38 -34.90
CA LYS A 96 -24.93 33.76 -36.02
C LYS A 96 -25.10 32.58 -37.00
N PRO A 97 -26.33 32.21 -37.38
CA PRO A 97 -26.53 31.14 -38.35
C PRO A 97 -26.00 31.53 -39.74
N ILE A 98 -25.37 30.57 -40.43
CA ILE A 98 -24.96 30.74 -41.83
C ILE A 98 -26.22 30.75 -42.70
N ALA A 99 -26.47 31.85 -43.42
CA ALA A 99 -27.65 32.02 -44.29
C ALA A 99 -27.56 31.25 -45.62
N GLY A 100 -26.79 30.16 -45.67
CA GLY A 100 -26.61 29.31 -46.86
C GLY A 100 -25.76 29.91 -47.98
N ALA A 101 -25.13 31.06 -47.77
CA ALA A 101 -24.22 31.63 -48.77
C ALA A 101 -22.94 30.80 -48.87
N ARG A 102 -22.54 30.43 -50.09
CA ARG A 102 -21.29 29.68 -50.36
C ARG A 102 -20.07 30.60 -50.36
N SER A 103 -19.88 31.32 -49.26
CA SER A 103 -18.75 32.23 -49.04
C SER A 103 -17.77 31.58 -48.07
N ALA A 104 -16.53 31.35 -48.51
CA ALA A 104 -15.47 30.80 -47.66
C ALA A 104 -15.25 31.66 -46.40
N LYS A 105 -15.38 32.98 -46.54
CA LYS A 105 -15.23 33.95 -45.45
C LYS A 105 -16.34 33.85 -44.41
N GLU A 106 -17.57 33.56 -44.82
CA GLU A 106 -18.68 33.38 -43.88
C GLU A 106 -18.54 32.09 -43.08
N LEU A 107 -18.04 31.03 -43.71
CA LEU A 107 -17.76 29.77 -43.04
C LEU A 107 -16.63 29.91 -42.02
N GLU A 108 -15.55 30.61 -42.38
CA GLU A 108 -14.43 30.88 -41.47
C GLU A 108 -14.86 31.69 -40.25
N ASN A 109 -15.65 32.75 -40.45
CA ASN A 109 -16.19 33.56 -39.35
C ASN A 109 -17.08 32.72 -38.43
N PHE A 110 -17.95 31.87 -38.98
CA PHE A 110 -18.81 31.00 -38.18
C PHE A 110 -18.00 30.02 -37.33
N LEU A 111 -16.98 29.37 -37.91
CA LEU A 111 -16.12 28.45 -37.15
C LEU A 111 -15.38 29.18 -36.02
N TRP A 112 -14.93 30.41 -36.25
CA TRP A 112 -14.28 31.24 -35.23
C TRP A 112 -15.26 31.65 -34.11
N ASP A 113 -16.49 32.03 -34.47
CA ASP A 113 -17.56 32.35 -33.52
C ASP A 113 -17.95 31.13 -32.67
N MET A 114 -18.05 29.93 -33.27
CA MET A 114 -18.35 28.67 -32.57
C MET A 114 -17.23 28.24 -31.61
N GLU A 115 -15.97 28.33 -32.04
CA GLU A 115 -14.83 27.99 -31.19
C GLU A 115 -14.76 28.91 -29.97
N THR A 116 -14.96 30.22 -30.19
CA THR A 116 -15.01 31.21 -29.12
C THR A 116 -16.19 30.96 -28.18
N TYR A 117 -17.36 30.63 -28.73
CA TYR A 117 -18.55 30.30 -27.94
C TYR A 117 -18.31 29.12 -26.99
N PHE A 118 -17.73 28.02 -27.48
CA PHE A 118 -17.45 26.85 -26.66
C PHE A 118 -16.37 27.09 -25.60
N GLN A 119 -15.36 27.90 -25.89
CA GLN A 119 -14.33 28.26 -24.92
C GLN A 119 -14.87 29.13 -23.77
N VAL A 120 -15.77 30.08 -24.09
CA VAL A 120 -16.35 30.99 -23.10
C VAL A 120 -17.41 30.30 -22.26
N ASP A 121 -18.27 29.47 -22.87
CA ASP A 121 -19.39 28.82 -22.19
C ASP A 121 -19.01 27.48 -21.53
N ARG A 122 -17.73 27.06 -21.63
CA ARG A 122 -17.17 25.82 -21.05
C ARG A 122 -18.02 24.58 -21.34
N VAL A 123 -18.61 24.53 -22.53
CA VAL A 123 -19.46 23.42 -22.98
C VAL A 123 -18.66 22.13 -22.97
N LEU A 124 -19.23 21.07 -22.35
CA LEU A 124 -18.61 19.75 -22.32
C LEU A 124 -18.44 19.23 -23.77
N GLU A 125 -17.31 18.56 -24.05
CA GLU A 125 -16.96 18.08 -25.40
C GLU A 125 -18.09 17.28 -26.07
N VAL A 126 -18.86 16.52 -25.27
CA VAL A 126 -19.99 15.70 -25.71
C VAL A 126 -21.23 16.52 -26.09
N GLU A 127 -21.38 17.74 -25.59
CA GLU A 127 -22.52 18.63 -25.85
C GLU A 127 -22.29 19.55 -27.06
N LYS A 128 -21.02 19.79 -27.44
CA LYS A 128 -20.65 20.65 -28.59
C LYS A 128 -21.31 20.22 -29.90
N VAL A 129 -21.47 18.92 -30.12
CA VAL A 129 -22.05 18.34 -31.35
C VAL A 129 -23.57 18.53 -31.42
N PHE A 130 -24.27 18.61 -30.28
CA PHE A 130 -25.72 18.82 -30.27
C PHE A 130 -26.08 20.28 -30.55
N ILE A 131 -25.25 21.23 -30.11
CA ILE A 131 -25.47 22.67 -30.32
C ILE A 131 -25.32 23.05 -31.80
N THR A 132 -24.42 22.38 -32.54
CA THR A 132 -24.18 22.66 -33.97
C THR A 132 -25.24 22.04 -34.89
N SER A 133 -26.14 21.21 -34.37
CA SER A 133 -27.12 20.45 -35.16
C SER A 133 -28.53 21.08 -35.22
N MET A 134 -28.74 22.26 -34.63
CA MET A 134 -30.03 22.98 -34.69
C MET A 134 -30.15 23.94 -35.88
#